data_AF-A0A932U5N9-F1
#
_entry.id   AF-A0A932U5N9-F1
#
_cell.length_a   1.000
_cell.length_b   1.000
_cell.length_c   1.000
_cell.angle_alpha   90.00
_cell.angle_beta   90.00
_cell.angle_gamma   90.00
#
_symmetry.space_group_name_H-M   'P 1'
#
loop_
_entity.id
_entity.type
_entity.pdbx_description
1 polymer ?
#
loop_
_entity_poly.entity_id
_entity_poly.type
_entity_poly.pdbx_seq_one_letter_code
_entity_poly.pdbx_strand_id
1 'polypeptide(L)'
;MKRKDITLLIGLFCIGVLFRLWVVSLVPQPFVYDQEEYYGYALGILKNGLHADLYRLWGYPLIIAPLIYFFGVTSPLPWTLFHAVIDTVTAFLVYWIAKKVFQETGPAWFAFVLYLFNPFSAGYVGVLLSEVVTIFFVTLISALLLTRKHFVLALLLGFLPQVRPVFLPLSL
;
A
#
# COMPACT_ATOMS: atom_id res chain seq x y z
N MET A 1 10.83 7.09 23.24
CA MET A 1 10.97 5.64 23.00
C MET A 1 12.34 5.21 23.48
N LYS A 2 12.42 4.14 24.26
CA LYS A 2 13.71 3.56 24.67
C LYS A 2 14.33 2.87 23.45
N ARG A 3 15.66 2.70 23.44
CA ARG A 3 16.38 2.02 22.33
C ARG A 3 15.80 0.63 22.03
N LYS A 4 15.37 -0.09 23.06
CA LYS A 4 14.71 -1.41 22.95
C LYS A 4 13.42 -1.38 22.14
N ASP A 5 12.63 -0.30 22.27
CA ASP A 5 11.36 -0.14 21.55
C ASP A 5 11.61 0.05 20.05
N ILE A 6 12.64 0.81 19.69
CA ILE A 6 13.03 1.02 18.29
C ILE A 6 13.45 -0.31 17.66
N THR A 7 14.30 -1.08 18.33
CA THR A 7 14.74 -2.40 17.84
C THR A 7 13.56 -3.35 17.64
N LEU A 8 12.60 -3.36 18.56
CA LEU A 8 11.39 -4.16 18.43
C LEU A 8 10.58 -3.76 17.19
N LEU A 9 10.34 -2.46 16.98
CA LEU A 9 9.56 -1.97 15.84
C LEU A 9 10.25 -2.29 14.50
N ILE A 10 11.56 -2.13 14.42
CA ILE A 10 12.35 -2.52 13.23
C ILE A 10 12.23 -4.03 13.00
N GLY A 11 12.36 -4.84 14.06
CA GLY A 11 12.21 -6.29 13.97
C GLY A 11 10.83 -6.69 13.43
N LEU A 12 9.76 -6.10 13.97
CA LEU A 12 8.38 -6.34 13.51
C LEU A 12 8.15 -5.88 12.07
N PHE A 13 8.75 -4.77 11.66
CA PHE A 13 8.71 -4.30 10.28
C PHE A 13 9.38 -5.31 9.33
N CYS A 14 10.59 -5.76 9.66
CA CYS A 14 11.29 -6.78 8.88
C CYS A 14 10.50 -8.09 8.80
N ILE A 15 9.93 -8.55 9.92
CA ILE A 15 9.07 -9.74 9.96
C ILE A 15 7.85 -9.56 9.06
N GLY A 16 7.19 -8.41 9.10
CA GLY A 16 6.02 -8.12 8.27
C GLY A 16 6.31 -8.17 6.77
N VAL A 17 7.45 -7.60 6.35
CA VAL A 17 7.89 -7.64 4.95
C VAL A 17 8.23 -9.08 4.54
N LEU A 18 9.03 -9.78 5.34
CA LEU A 18 9.43 -11.17 5.04
C LEU A 18 8.23 -12.12 5.00
N PHE A 19 7.26 -11.95 5.90
CA PHE A 19 6.03 -12.73 5.91
C PHE A 19 5.26 -12.57 4.60
N ARG A 20 5.08 -11.34 4.10
CA ARG A 20 4.38 -11.07 2.84
C ARG A 20 5.10 -11.68 1.64
N LEU A 21 6.41 -11.49 1.56
CA LEU A 21 7.22 -12.07 0.50
C LEU A 21 7.20 -13.60 0.53
N TRP A 22 7.21 -14.20 1.73
CA TRP A 22 7.06 -15.63 1.91
C TRP A 22 5.68 -16.11 1.41
N VAL A 23 4.58 -15.47 1.81
CA VAL A 23 3.23 -15.83 1.36
C VAL A 23 3.11 -15.78 -0.17
N VAL A 24 3.60 -14.70 -0.80
CA VAL A 24 3.61 -14.57 -2.27
C VAL A 24 4.43 -15.67 -2.93
N SER A 25 5.54 -16.10 -2.32
CA SER A 25 6.37 -17.16 -2.86
C SER A 25 5.72 -18.55 -2.84
N LEU A 26 4.70 -18.77 -2.00
CA LEU A 26 4.00 -20.05 -1.90
C LEU A 26 3.15 -20.34 -3.14
N VAL A 27 2.52 -19.31 -3.69
CA VAL A 27 1.69 -19.40 -4.90
C VAL A 27 1.95 -18.18 -5.78
N PRO A 28 3.03 -18.21 -6.58
CA PRO A 28 3.33 -17.12 -7.51
C PRO A 28 2.19 -16.99 -8.52
N GLN A 29 1.51 -15.86 -8.54
CA GLN A 29 0.44 -15.61 -9.49
C GLN A 29 1.04 -15.22 -10.85
N PRO A 30 0.60 -15.83 -11.97
CA PRO A 30 1.01 -15.37 -13.28
C PRO A 30 0.47 -13.96 -13.55
N PHE A 31 1.18 -13.26 -14.44
CA PHE A 31 0.79 -11.93 -14.89
C PHE A 31 -0.40 -12.06 -15.86
N VAL A 32 -1.58 -11.60 -15.45
CA VAL A 32 -2.84 -11.80 -16.21
C VAL A 32 -3.83 -10.65 -15.99
N TYR A 33 -4.68 -10.41 -17.00
CA TYR A 33 -5.82 -9.49 -16.98
C TYR A 33 -5.45 -8.06 -16.58
N ASP A 34 -6.10 -7.49 -15.57
CA ASP A 34 -5.90 -6.14 -15.03
C ASP A 34 -4.43 -5.76 -14.80
N GLN A 35 -3.59 -6.73 -14.45
CA GLN A 35 -2.17 -6.49 -14.25
C GLN A 35 -1.47 -6.01 -15.54
N GLU A 36 -1.83 -6.59 -16.68
CA GLU A 36 -1.29 -6.21 -17.99
C GLU A 36 -1.67 -4.78 -18.36
N GLU A 37 -2.90 -4.37 -18.05
CA GLU A 37 -3.36 -3.01 -18.30
C GLU A 37 -2.63 -1.98 -17.44
N TYR A 38 -2.49 -2.23 -16.13
CA TYR A 38 -1.74 -1.33 -15.25
C TYR A 38 -0.27 -1.21 -15.66
N TYR A 39 0.32 -2.32 -16.09
CA TYR A 39 1.71 -2.34 -16.53
C TYR A 39 1.93 -1.68 -17.88
N GLY A 40 1.08 -1.97 -18.86
CA GLY A 40 1.09 -1.31 -20.16
C GLY A 40 0.94 0.20 -20.01
N TYR A 41 0.05 0.64 -19.12
CA TYR A 41 -0.12 2.06 -18.83
C TYR A 41 1.10 2.69 -18.15
N ALA A 42 1.72 1.99 -17.19
CA ALA A 42 2.95 2.46 -16.56
C ALA A 42 4.09 2.61 -17.59
N LEU A 43 4.23 1.68 -18.53
CA LEU A 43 5.16 1.80 -19.66
C LEU A 43 4.79 2.97 -20.59
N GLY A 44 3.51 3.17 -20.86
CA GLY A 44 3.00 4.31 -21.61
C GLY A 44 3.40 5.63 -20.94
N ILE A 45 3.31 5.73 -19.61
CA ILE A 45 3.72 6.92 -18.85
C ILE A 45 5.22 7.20 -19.03
N LEU A 46 6.06 6.15 -18.98
CA LEU A 46 7.49 6.32 -19.21
C LEU A 46 7.83 6.77 -20.64
N LYS A 47 7.03 6.34 -21.63
CA LYS A 47 7.27 6.64 -23.05
C LYS A 47 6.73 8.00 -23.48
N ASN A 48 5.50 8.32 -23.06
CA ASN A 48 4.72 9.45 -23.59
C ASN A 48 4.45 10.54 -22.53
N GLY A 49 4.90 10.33 -21.29
CA GLY A 49 4.46 11.14 -20.15
C GLY A 49 3.05 10.78 -19.69
N LEU A 50 2.54 11.54 -18.73
CA LEU A 50 1.18 11.35 -18.21
C LEU A 50 0.14 11.63 -19.32
N HIS A 51 -0.69 10.64 -19.62
CA HIS A 51 -1.74 10.71 -20.64
C HIS A 51 -3.01 10.04 -20.10
N ALA A 52 -4.11 10.14 -20.82
CA ALA A 52 -5.37 9.47 -20.47
C ALA A 52 -5.42 8.05 -21.04
N ASP A 53 -6.06 7.15 -20.31
CA ASP A 53 -6.34 5.77 -20.71
C ASP A 53 -7.83 5.49 -20.43
N LEU A 54 -8.45 4.67 -21.28
CA LEU A 54 -9.90 4.39 -21.20
C LEU A 54 -10.25 3.28 -20.20
N TYR A 55 -9.29 2.44 -19.85
CA TYR A 55 -9.51 1.24 -19.04
C TYR A 55 -9.09 1.47 -17.59
N ARG A 56 -7.99 2.20 -17.36
CA ARG A 56 -7.44 2.43 -16.02
C ARG A 56 -7.20 3.91 -15.72
N LEU A 57 -7.17 4.22 -14.43
CA LEU A 57 -6.78 5.53 -13.94
C LEU A 57 -5.26 5.58 -13.76
N TRP A 58 -4.68 6.76 -13.90
CA TRP A 58 -3.23 6.96 -13.97
C TRP A 58 -2.52 6.92 -12.62
N GLY A 59 -3.23 7.02 -11.49
CA GLY A 59 -2.61 7.19 -10.17
C GLY A 59 -1.76 5.99 -9.74
N TYR A 60 -2.27 4.77 -9.90
CA TYR A 60 -1.49 3.57 -9.58
C TYR A 60 -0.34 3.33 -10.59
N PRO A 61 -0.56 3.35 -11.92
CA PRO A 61 0.50 3.31 -12.92
C PRO A 61 1.62 4.33 -12.70
N LEU A 62 1.28 5.56 -12.30
CA LEU A 62 2.26 6.61 -12.01
C LEU A 62 3.18 6.25 -10.83
N ILE A 63 2.68 5.51 -9.83
CA ILE A 63 3.47 5.04 -8.69
C ILE A 63 4.40 3.89 -9.11
N ILE A 64 3.94 3.02 -10.01
CA ILE A 64 4.70 1.85 -10.48
C ILE A 64 5.74 2.23 -11.54
N ALA A 65 5.47 3.21 -12.39
CA ALA A 65 6.33 3.59 -13.50
C ALA A 65 7.80 3.85 -13.08
N PRO A 66 8.11 4.59 -11.99
CA PRO A 66 9.48 4.72 -11.50
C PRO A 66 10.15 3.39 -11.14
N LEU A 67 9.41 2.43 -10.58
CA LEU A 67 9.96 1.11 -10.25
C LEU A 67 10.36 0.37 -11.52
N ILE A 68 9.52 0.42 -12.56
CA ILE A 68 9.85 -0.18 -13.87
C ILE A 68 11.03 0.55 -14.51
N TYR A 69 11.11 1.87 -14.41
CA TYR A 69 12.21 2.64 -14.97
C TYR A 69 13.57 2.26 -14.36
N PHE A 70 13.65 2.15 -13.03
CA PHE A 70 14.92 1.87 -12.36
C PHE A 70 15.33 0.40 -12.37
N PHE A 71 14.36 -0.53 -12.31
CA PHE A 71 14.64 -1.96 -12.15
C PHE A 71 14.37 -2.78 -13.42
N GLY A 72 13.79 -2.16 -14.45
CA GLY A 72 13.48 -2.79 -15.72
C GLY A 72 12.17 -3.59 -15.74
N VAL A 73 11.94 -4.24 -16.87
CA VAL A 73 10.68 -4.90 -17.25
C VAL A 73 10.65 -6.41 -16.98
N THR A 74 11.75 -6.98 -16.51
CA THR A 74 11.97 -8.44 -16.52
C THR A 74 11.65 -9.11 -15.19
N SER A 75 11.47 -8.35 -14.11
CA SER A 75 11.30 -8.89 -12.76
C SER A 75 10.10 -8.28 -12.06
N PRO A 76 9.21 -9.09 -11.45
CA PRO A 76 8.12 -8.59 -10.62
C PRO A 76 8.54 -8.17 -9.21
N LEU A 77 9.79 -8.47 -8.84
CA LEU A 77 10.34 -8.18 -7.52
C LEU A 77 10.22 -6.70 -7.09
N PRO A 78 10.47 -5.69 -7.95
CA PRO A 78 10.48 -4.29 -7.51
C PRO A 78 9.13 -3.82 -6.96
N TRP A 79 8.04 -4.07 -7.69
CA TRP A 79 6.70 -3.71 -7.21
C TRP A 79 6.21 -4.62 -6.09
N THR A 80 6.59 -5.90 -6.12
CA THR A 80 6.26 -6.84 -5.03
C THR A 80 6.89 -6.38 -3.71
N LEU A 81 8.17 -5.99 -3.74
CA LEU A 81 8.86 -5.46 -2.57
C LEU A 81 8.27 -4.13 -2.10
N PHE A 82 7.95 -3.24 -3.04
CA PHE A 82 7.26 -1.99 -2.74
C PHE A 82 5.91 -2.24 -2.04
N HIS A 83 5.07 -3.10 -2.61
CA HIS A 83 3.80 -3.51 -2.01
C HIS A 83 3.99 -4.13 -0.62
N ALA A 84 5.01 -4.98 -0.42
CA ALA A 84 5.29 -5.61 0.87
C ALA A 84 5.64 -4.58 1.95
N VAL A 85 6.45 -3.59 1.57
CA VAL A 85 6.85 -2.49 2.44
C VAL A 85 5.65 -1.62 2.79
N ILE A 86 4.89 -1.15 1.81
CA ILE A 86 3.75 -0.25 2.08
C ILE A 86 2.65 -0.96 2.87
N ASP A 87 2.35 -2.24 2.59
CA ASP A 87 1.34 -2.98 3.36
C ASP A 87 1.80 -3.22 4.80
N THR A 88 3.10 -3.42 5.01
CA THR A 88 3.65 -3.49 6.37
C THR A 88 3.54 -2.14 7.07
N VAL A 89 3.83 -1.01 6.40
CA VAL A 89 3.60 0.34 6.95
C VAL A 89 2.13 0.53 7.29
N THR A 90 1.20 0.03 6.47
CA THR A 90 -0.23 0.06 6.76
C THR A 90 -0.54 -0.59 8.11
N ALA A 91 0.07 -1.74 8.44
CA ALA A 91 -0.11 -2.36 9.76
C ALA A 91 0.26 -1.39 10.91
N PHE A 92 1.37 -0.67 10.79
CA PHE A 92 1.77 0.34 11.80
C PHE A 92 0.81 1.53 11.85
N LEU A 93 0.22 1.93 10.72
CA LEU A 93 -0.83 2.94 10.70
C LEU A 93 -2.09 2.42 11.42
N VAL A 94 -2.50 1.17 11.21
CA VAL A 94 -3.61 0.52 11.93
C VAL A 94 -3.35 0.53 13.43
N TYR A 95 -2.14 0.15 13.88
CA TYR A 95 -1.73 0.24 15.28
C TYR A 95 -1.94 1.64 15.84
N TRP A 96 -1.43 2.65 15.11
CA TRP A 96 -1.47 4.04 15.55
C TRP A 96 -2.90 4.57 15.64
N ILE A 97 -3.73 4.28 14.64
CA ILE A 97 -5.16 4.65 14.63
C ILE A 97 -5.86 4.01 15.83
N ALA A 98 -5.73 2.70 16.01
CA ALA A 98 -6.35 1.98 17.12
C ALA A 98 -5.90 2.54 18.48
N LYS A 99 -4.61 2.86 18.63
CA LYS A 99 -4.09 3.48 19.85
C LYS A 99 -4.68 4.87 20.10
N LYS A 100 -4.95 5.65 19.05
CA LYS A 100 -5.56 6.98 19.16
C LYS A 100 -7.05 6.93 19.48
N VAL A 101 -7.78 6.00 18.87
CA VAL A 101 -9.23 5.86 19.03
C VAL A 101 -9.58 5.26 20.39
N PHE A 102 -8.99 4.10 20.73
CA PHE A 102 -9.31 3.39 21.96
C PHE A 102 -8.53 3.90 23.18
N GLN A 103 -7.48 4.68 22.97
CA GLN A 103 -6.56 5.18 24.01
C GLN A 103 -5.82 4.06 24.79
N GLU A 104 -6.09 2.79 24.50
CA GLU A 104 -5.50 1.60 25.11
C GLU A 104 -4.44 0.93 24.22
N THR A 105 -3.43 0.31 24.84
CA THR A 105 -2.38 -0.41 24.08
C THR A 105 -2.79 -1.82 23.65
N GLY A 106 -3.62 -2.51 24.43
CA GLY A 106 -4.07 -3.88 24.14
C GLY A 106 -4.79 -3.99 22.78
N PRO A 107 -5.89 -3.25 22.56
CA PRO A 107 -6.61 -3.24 21.29
C PRO A 107 -5.73 -2.83 20.11
N ALA A 108 -4.80 -1.88 20.31
CA ALA A 108 -3.88 -1.44 19.27
C ALA A 108 -2.93 -2.56 18.83
N TRP A 109 -2.33 -3.28 19.78
CA TRP A 109 -1.47 -4.43 19.49
C TRP A 109 -2.24 -5.58 18.84
N PHE A 110 -3.47 -5.84 19.29
CA PHE A 110 -4.31 -6.85 18.68
C PHE A 110 -4.62 -6.53 17.21
N ALA A 111 -5.07 -5.31 16.92
CA ALA A 111 -5.33 -4.86 15.55
C ALA A 111 -4.07 -4.89 14.67
N PHE A 112 -2.91 -4.49 15.22
CA PHE A 112 -1.63 -4.56 14.54
C PHE A 112 -1.25 -6.00 14.16
N VAL A 113 -1.27 -6.93 15.11
CA VAL A 113 -0.89 -8.33 14.86
C VAL A 113 -1.86 -8.97 13.87
N LEU A 114 -3.16 -8.71 14.02
CA LEU A 114 -4.20 -9.22 13.12
C LEU A 114 -3.97 -8.75 11.67
N TYR A 115 -3.61 -7.47 11.47
CA TYR A 115 -3.32 -6.95 10.14
C TYR A 115 -1.93 -7.41 9.63
N LEU A 116 -0.91 -7.38 10.47
CA LEU A 116 0.47 -7.71 10.10
C LEU A 116 0.58 -9.12 9.51
N PHE A 117 -0.17 -10.07 10.08
CA PHE A 117 -0.22 -11.47 9.66
C PHE A 117 -1.50 -11.84 8.89
N ASN A 118 -2.18 -10.87 8.29
CA ASN A 118 -3.34 -11.14 7.45
C ASN A 118 -2.88 -11.82 6.14
N PRO A 119 -3.23 -13.10 5.90
CA PRO A 119 -2.81 -13.81 4.69
C PRO A 119 -3.46 -13.24 3.43
N PHE A 120 -4.64 -12.61 3.55
CA PHE A 120 -5.35 -12.03 2.41
C PHE A 120 -4.58 -10.84 1.84
N SER A 121 -4.26 -9.82 2.65
CA SER A 121 -3.48 -8.67 2.15
C SER A 121 -2.07 -9.08 1.73
N ALA A 122 -1.46 -10.04 2.44
CA ALA A 122 -0.17 -10.57 2.09
C ALA A 122 -0.13 -11.23 0.70
N GLY A 123 -1.18 -11.95 0.30
CA GLY A 123 -1.28 -12.53 -1.05
C GLY A 123 -1.35 -11.46 -2.15
N TYR A 124 -2.04 -10.34 -1.90
CA TYR A 124 -2.19 -9.25 -2.88
C TYR A 124 -0.89 -8.49 -3.16
N VAL A 125 0.12 -8.60 -2.29
CA VAL A 125 1.41 -7.91 -2.46
C VAL A 125 2.13 -8.33 -3.75
N GLY A 126 1.98 -9.60 -4.15
CA GLY A 126 2.61 -10.15 -5.37
C GLY A 126 1.91 -9.78 -6.67
N VAL A 127 0.73 -9.18 -6.59
CA VAL A 127 -0.12 -8.89 -7.75
C VAL A 127 0.03 -7.42 -8.11
N LEU A 128 0.22 -7.13 -9.40
CA LEU A 128 0.36 -5.75 -9.86
C LEU A 128 -1.00 -5.06 -9.99
N LEU A 129 -1.62 -4.79 -8.84
CA LEU A 129 -2.93 -4.13 -8.75
C LEU A 129 -2.92 -3.00 -7.71
N SER A 130 -3.94 -2.15 -7.80
CA SER A 130 -4.04 -0.93 -7.00
C SER A 130 -4.49 -1.14 -5.55
N GLU A 131 -4.93 -2.34 -5.16
CA GLU A 131 -5.53 -2.67 -3.86
C GLU A 131 -4.62 -2.30 -2.70
N VAL A 132 -3.37 -2.78 -2.72
CA VAL A 132 -2.43 -2.58 -1.61
C VAL A 132 -2.13 -1.09 -1.40
N VAL A 133 -1.92 -0.36 -2.50
CA VAL A 133 -1.70 1.08 -2.50
C VAL A 133 -2.95 1.84 -2.04
N THR A 134 -4.13 1.39 -2.46
CA THR A 134 -5.42 1.97 -2.06
C THR A 134 -5.64 1.81 -0.56
N ILE A 135 -5.44 0.60 -0.02
CA ILE A 135 -5.58 0.32 1.42
C ILE A 135 -4.61 1.17 2.22
N PHE A 136 -3.36 1.31 1.76
CA PHE A 136 -2.39 2.21 2.36
C PHE A 136 -2.89 3.66 2.38
N PHE A 137 -3.35 4.21 1.25
CA PHE A 137 -3.83 5.59 1.21
C PHE A 137 -5.08 5.83 2.05
N VAL A 138 -6.06 4.92 2.03
CA VAL A 138 -7.27 5.01 2.87
C VAL A 138 -6.89 4.99 4.35
N THR A 139 -5.96 4.10 4.75
CA THR A 139 -5.50 4.02 6.14
C THR A 139 -4.71 5.28 6.52
N LEU A 140 -3.86 5.79 5.63
CA LEU A 140 -3.11 7.03 5.85
C LEU A 140 -4.03 8.24 5.97
N ILE A 141 -5.03 8.37 5.10
CA ILE A 141 -6.09 9.40 5.18
C ILE A 141 -6.81 9.30 6.52
N SER A 142 -7.21 8.09 6.94
CA SER A 142 -7.84 7.85 8.24
C SER A 142 -6.94 8.27 9.40
N ALA A 143 -5.64 7.98 9.32
CA ALA A 143 -4.68 8.43 10.32
C ALA A 143 -4.55 9.96 10.34
N LEU A 144 -4.51 10.58 9.17
CA LEU A 144 -4.38 12.03 9.03
C LEU A 144 -5.63 12.78 9.49
N LEU A 145 -6.82 12.20 9.37
CA LEU A 145 -8.07 12.76 9.95
C LEU A 145 -7.99 12.91 11.47
N LEU A 146 -7.21 12.07 12.15
CA LEU A 146 -6.92 12.18 13.59
C LEU A 146 -5.83 13.23 13.90
N THR A 147 -5.31 13.92 12.88
CA THR A 147 -4.29 14.98 13.00
C THR A 147 -4.80 16.29 12.40
N ARG A 148 -4.18 17.42 12.74
CA ARG A 148 -4.54 18.74 12.18
C ARG A 148 -3.87 19.05 10.82
N LYS A 149 -3.49 18.02 10.04
CA LYS A 149 -2.76 18.18 8.77
C LYS A 149 -3.70 18.26 7.57
N HIS A 150 -4.58 19.26 7.57
CA HIS A 150 -5.68 19.38 6.60
C HIS A 150 -5.24 19.51 5.13
N PHE A 151 -4.09 20.15 4.86
CA PHE A 151 -3.59 20.30 3.49
C PHE A 151 -3.16 18.96 2.87
N VAL A 152 -2.36 18.18 3.58
CA VAL A 152 -1.91 16.85 3.11
C VAL A 152 -3.11 15.93 2.92
N LEU A 153 -4.06 15.97 3.85
CA LEU A 153 -5.31 15.23 3.76
C LEU A 153 -6.08 15.57 2.47
N ALA A 154 -6.24 16.86 2.14
CA ALA A 154 -6.94 17.29 0.93
C ALA A 154 -6.25 16.79 -0.35
N LEU A 155 -4.92 16.86 -0.41
CA LEU A 155 -4.16 16.32 -1.55
C LEU A 155 -4.37 14.81 -1.72
N LEU A 156 -4.31 14.06 -0.62
CA LEU A 156 -4.50 12.61 -0.67
C LEU A 156 -5.94 12.22 -1.02
N LEU A 157 -6.94 12.96 -0.51
CA LEU A 157 -8.35 12.76 -0.88
C LEU A 157 -8.60 13.05 -2.37
N GLY A 158 -7.93 14.05 -2.95
CA GLY A 158 -8.01 14.32 -4.39
C GLY A 158 -7.25 13.30 -5.25
N PHE A 159 -6.15 12.75 -4.74
CA PHE A 159 -5.34 11.76 -5.45
C PHE A 159 -5.90 10.34 -5.37
N LEU A 160 -6.53 9.94 -4.27
CA LEU A 160 -7.06 8.59 -4.06
C LEU A 160 -7.97 8.11 -5.20
N PRO A 161 -8.94 8.91 -5.71
CA PRO A 161 -9.76 8.52 -6.85
C PRO A 161 -8.93 8.15 -8.09
N GLN A 162 -7.77 8.77 -8.29
CA GLN A 162 -6.87 8.48 -9.42
C GLN A 162 -6.12 7.16 -9.25
N VAL A 163 -5.90 6.70 -8.01
CA VAL A 163 -5.33 5.37 -7.72
C VAL A 163 -6.38 4.30 -7.94
N ARG A 164 -7.56 4.50 -7.36
CA ARG A 164 -8.73 3.65 -7.52
C ARG A 164 -9.96 4.48 -7.21
N PRO A 165 -11.04 4.40 -8.01
CA PRO A 165 -12.28 5.08 -7.71
C PRO A 165 -12.92 4.36 -6.51
N VAL A 166 -12.55 4.81 -5.31
CA VAL A 166 -13.17 4.39 -4.06
C VAL A 166 -14.19 5.45 -3.71
N PHE A 167 -15.46 5.08 -3.75
CA PHE A 167 -16.49 5.90 -3.12
C PHE A 167 -16.29 5.76 -1.61
N LEU A 168 -15.64 6.76 -0.99
CA LEU A 168 -15.66 6.85 0.47
C LEU A 168 -17.08 7.27 0.85
N PRO A 169 -17.87 6.43 1.56
CA PRO A 169 -19.13 6.89 2.14
C PRO A 169 -18.79 7.79 3.33
N LEU A 170 -18.35 9.01 3.05
CA LEU A 170 -18.23 10.04 4.07
C LEU A 170 -19.63 10.60 4.31
N SER A 171 -20.42 9.92 5.15
CA SER A 171 -21.50 10.60 5.85
C SER A 171 -20.84 11.46 6.93
N LEU A 172 -20.44 12.67 6.54
CA LEU A 172 -20.08 13.74 7.48
C LEU A 172 -21.36 14.35 8.06
#